data_AF-A0AAW7VFL1-F1
#
_entry.id   AF-A0AAW7VFL1-F1
#
_cell.length_a   1.000
_cell.length_b   1.000
_cell.length_c   1.000
_cell.angle_alpha   90.00
_cell.angle_beta   90.00
_cell.angle_gamma   90.00
#
_symmetry.space_group_name_H-M   'P 1'
#
loop_
_entity.id
_entity.type
_entity.pdbx_description
1 polymer ?
#
loop_
_entity_poly.entity_id
_entity_poly.type
_entity_poly.pdbx_seq_one_letter_code
_entity_poly.pdbx_strand_id
1 'polypeptide(L)'
;MSKTLLDLLNKTREDIAAKRGNNVDLTRLKDGVNYIRIFPNKDDPNGKFFQTFGMHYVKYQNEEGKEATNAYICEQHTHGRACQLCEMVMEGRARHKGNKAMEERIGQMRATPRYLVNGILSAREDFADAEKCQLIELPSTVFDDICKAITEDIADDIGNPLSKEEGYAFLIKRTGSGRDTKYDVSPKRKVYKGDIEDKFWNTQHDLIAYANQADETRLLSTVRTMGRLIGIAAPTAAASAPAISSTAKTSAAALPGFGSVTGHTEGATAVATAHTPASEPTSLVDEEILRAVETEFKPEASPAAVAVSVKESEAVAATSVAAASATEDEGLDDLLRELDSL
;
A
#
# COMPACT_ATOMS: atom_id res chain seq x y z
N MET A 1 -46.03 5.28 -25.09
CA MET A 1 -45.65 5.11 -23.67
C MET A 1 -44.52 4.07 -23.49
N SER A 2 -43.51 4.01 -24.38
CA SER A 2 -42.46 2.95 -24.35
C SER A 2 -41.02 3.47 -24.32
N LYS A 3 -40.79 4.79 -24.47
CA LYS A 3 -39.44 5.37 -24.44
C LYS A 3 -38.84 5.40 -23.02
N THR A 4 -39.67 5.61 -21.99
CA THR A 4 -39.20 5.74 -20.59
C THR A 4 -38.65 4.46 -19.98
N LEU A 5 -39.18 3.28 -20.33
CA LEU A 5 -38.67 2.01 -19.81
C LEU A 5 -37.41 1.54 -20.55
N LEU A 6 -37.35 1.76 -21.88
CA LEU A 6 -36.17 1.46 -22.69
C LEU A 6 -34.96 2.30 -22.26
N ASP A 7 -35.15 3.60 -22.02
CA ASP A 7 -34.08 4.48 -21.53
C ASP A 7 -33.59 4.06 -20.13
N LEU A 8 -34.51 3.64 -19.24
CA LEU A 8 -34.15 3.15 -17.91
C LEU A 8 -33.40 1.81 -17.96
N LEU A 9 -33.80 0.89 -18.84
CA LEU A 9 -33.11 -0.38 -19.04
C LEU A 9 -31.74 -0.19 -19.70
N ASN A 10 -31.61 0.75 -20.63
CA ASN A 10 -30.33 1.09 -21.26
C ASN A 10 -29.39 1.74 -20.23
N LYS A 11 -29.87 2.69 -19.44
CA LYS A 11 -29.09 3.28 -18.33
C LYS A 11 -28.69 2.24 -17.29
N THR A 12 -29.60 1.33 -16.93
CA THR A 12 -29.28 0.23 -16.00
C THR A 12 -28.27 -0.74 -16.61
N ARG A 13 -28.35 -1.03 -17.92
CA ARG A 13 -27.36 -1.86 -18.64
C ARG A 13 -26.01 -1.17 -18.75
N GLU A 14 -25.97 0.14 -18.98
CA GLU A 14 -24.77 0.98 -18.95
C GLU A 14 -24.17 1.02 -17.55
N ASP A 15 -24.98 1.19 -16.50
CA ASP A 15 -24.52 1.13 -15.10
C ASP A 15 -24.00 -0.26 -14.73
N ILE A 16 -24.66 -1.33 -15.18
CA ILE A 16 -24.20 -2.72 -15.01
C ILE A 16 -22.92 -2.95 -15.82
N ALA A 17 -22.82 -2.43 -17.04
CA ALA A 17 -21.65 -2.55 -17.89
C ALA A 17 -20.47 -1.74 -17.34
N ALA A 18 -20.69 -0.55 -16.79
CA ALA A 18 -19.69 0.25 -16.09
C ALA A 18 -19.21 -0.45 -14.81
N LYS A 19 -20.13 -1.04 -14.04
CA LYS A 19 -19.78 -1.85 -12.86
C LYS A 19 -19.05 -3.15 -13.22
N ARG A 20 -19.39 -3.78 -14.35
CA ARG A 20 -18.69 -4.99 -14.86
C ARG A 20 -17.36 -4.66 -15.54
N GLY A 21 -17.24 -3.50 -16.17
CA GLY A 21 -16.06 -2.99 -16.88
C GLY A 21 -14.95 -2.52 -15.95
N ASN A 22 -15.26 -2.30 -14.67
CA ASN A 22 -14.28 -1.95 -13.63
C ASN A 22 -13.54 -3.15 -13.01
N ASN A 23 -13.62 -4.35 -13.60
CA ASN A 23 -12.71 -5.46 -13.26
C ASN A 23 -11.31 -5.18 -13.81
N VAL A 24 -10.68 -4.11 -13.32
CA VAL A 24 -9.26 -3.87 -13.51
C VAL A 24 -8.53 -4.73 -12.49
N ASP A 25 -7.84 -5.75 -12.98
CA ASP A 25 -7.03 -6.62 -12.15
C ASP A 25 -5.75 -5.89 -11.71
N LEU A 26 -5.50 -5.92 -10.40
CA LEU A 26 -4.25 -5.41 -9.84
C LEU A 26 -3.11 -6.35 -10.18
N THR A 27 -2.07 -5.80 -10.79
CA THR A 27 -0.83 -6.52 -11.03
C THR A 27 0.10 -6.33 -9.84
N ARG A 28 0.69 -7.43 -9.35
CA ARG A 28 1.59 -7.44 -8.19
C ARG A 28 2.97 -7.98 -8.55
N LEU A 29 3.96 -7.58 -7.75
CA LEU A 29 5.32 -8.11 -7.81
C LEU A 29 5.33 -9.62 -7.58
N LYS A 30 5.87 -10.36 -8.56
CA LYS A 30 6.06 -11.81 -8.49
C LYS A 30 7.36 -12.12 -7.74
N ASP A 31 7.51 -13.35 -7.29
CA ASP A 31 8.77 -13.81 -6.69
C ASP A 31 9.88 -13.77 -7.75
N GLY A 32 11.08 -13.35 -7.34
CA GLY A 32 12.22 -13.20 -8.24
C GLY A 32 12.36 -11.81 -8.85
N VAL A 33 12.78 -11.75 -10.11
CA VAL A 33 13.13 -10.53 -10.83
C VAL A 33 11.88 -9.93 -11.50
N ASN A 34 11.62 -8.67 -11.23
CA ASN A 34 10.55 -7.90 -11.86
C ASN A 34 11.12 -6.61 -12.44
N TYR A 35 10.89 -6.36 -13.73
CA TYR A 35 11.13 -5.08 -14.37
C TYR A 35 9.84 -4.27 -14.32
N ILE A 36 9.94 -3.03 -13.89
CA ILE A 36 8.82 -2.10 -13.84
C ILE A 36 9.16 -0.80 -14.57
N ARG A 37 8.28 -0.37 -15.48
CA ARG A 37 8.30 0.99 -16.00
C ARG A 37 7.06 1.71 -15.51
N ILE A 38 7.27 2.74 -14.69
CA ILE A 38 6.19 3.59 -14.16
C ILE A 38 5.93 4.71 -15.15
N PHE A 39 4.66 5.01 -15.37
CA PHE A 39 4.22 6.08 -16.25
C PHE A 39 3.89 7.35 -15.46
N PRO A 40 4.12 8.53 -16.06
CA PRO A 40 3.64 9.78 -15.51
C PRO A 40 2.11 9.83 -15.63
N ASN A 41 1.51 10.78 -14.92
CA ASN A 41 0.08 11.03 -15.05
C ASN A 41 -0.24 11.57 -16.46
N LYS A 42 -1.24 10.97 -17.10
CA LYS A 42 -1.66 11.29 -18.47
C LYS A 42 -2.19 12.71 -18.62
N ASP A 43 -2.95 13.18 -17.63
CA ASP A 43 -3.62 14.48 -17.68
C ASP A 43 -2.69 15.62 -17.25
N ASP A 44 -1.78 15.34 -16.31
CA ASP A 44 -0.76 16.26 -15.85
C ASP A 44 0.58 15.53 -15.67
N PRO A 45 1.52 15.62 -16.62
CA PRO A 45 2.80 14.93 -16.53
C PRO A 45 3.64 15.29 -15.29
N ASN A 46 3.43 16.48 -14.71
CA ASN A 46 4.12 16.92 -13.48
C ASN A 46 3.26 16.70 -12.22
N GLY A 47 2.05 16.19 -12.40
CA GLY A 47 1.11 15.91 -11.34
C GLY A 47 1.42 14.61 -10.60
N LYS A 48 0.51 14.26 -9.69
CA LYS A 48 0.63 13.03 -8.91
C LYS A 48 0.43 11.81 -9.82
N PHE A 49 1.46 10.99 -9.97
CA PHE A 49 1.46 9.75 -10.77
C PHE A 49 1.04 8.49 -9.98
N PHE A 50 0.70 8.65 -8.70
CA PHE A 50 0.40 7.57 -7.78
C PHE A 50 -0.85 7.84 -6.95
N GLN A 51 -1.46 6.79 -6.41
CA GLN A 51 -2.59 6.88 -5.48
C GLN A 51 -2.33 6.01 -4.24
N THR A 52 -2.62 6.56 -3.06
CA THR A 52 -2.58 5.79 -1.80
C THR A 52 -3.69 4.75 -1.81
N PHE A 53 -3.37 3.54 -1.37
CA PHE A 53 -4.27 2.41 -1.44
C PHE A 53 -4.03 1.44 -0.29
N GLY A 54 -5.05 0.69 0.08
CA GLY A 54 -4.91 -0.47 0.93
C GLY A 54 -6.07 -1.42 0.69
N MET A 55 -5.84 -2.71 0.95
CA MET A 55 -6.86 -3.73 0.75
C MET A 55 -6.78 -4.77 1.87
N HIS A 56 -7.94 -5.15 2.38
CA HIS A 56 -8.10 -6.29 3.28
C HIS A 56 -8.32 -7.55 2.44
N TYR A 57 -7.52 -8.58 2.68
CA TYR A 57 -7.71 -9.91 2.10
C TYR A 57 -8.14 -10.89 3.19
N VAL A 58 -9.34 -11.43 3.05
CA VAL A 58 -9.91 -12.40 3.97
C VAL A 58 -9.99 -13.74 3.27
N LYS A 59 -8.97 -14.59 3.52
CA LYS A 59 -8.95 -15.98 3.04
C LYS A 59 -9.85 -16.85 3.90
N TYR A 60 -10.67 -17.68 3.26
CA TYR A 60 -11.60 -18.60 3.91
C TYR A 60 -11.76 -19.88 3.10
N GLN A 61 -12.27 -20.94 3.73
CA GLN A 61 -12.74 -22.12 3.00
C GLN A 61 -14.24 -21.96 2.73
N ASN A 62 -14.65 -22.15 1.48
CA ASN A 62 -16.06 -22.15 1.11
C ASN A 62 -16.76 -23.43 1.61
N GLU A 63 -18.06 -23.54 1.37
CA GLU A 63 -18.87 -24.71 1.79
C GLU A 63 -18.41 -26.03 1.14
N GLU A 64 -17.72 -25.95 0.00
CA GLU A 64 -17.13 -27.09 -0.72
C GLU A 64 -15.70 -27.43 -0.24
N GLY A 65 -15.19 -26.74 0.78
CA GLY A 65 -13.83 -26.91 1.30
C GLY A 65 -12.72 -26.29 0.45
N LYS A 66 -13.06 -25.56 -0.61
CA LYS A 66 -12.08 -24.85 -1.48
C LYS A 66 -11.69 -23.51 -0.87
N GLU A 67 -10.43 -23.13 -1.05
CA GLU A 67 -9.94 -21.81 -0.64
C GLU A 67 -10.55 -20.70 -1.50
N ALA A 68 -11.12 -19.71 -0.85
CA ALA A 68 -11.68 -18.51 -1.44
C ALA A 68 -11.14 -17.28 -0.70
N THR A 69 -11.10 -16.14 -1.39
CA THR A 69 -10.62 -14.88 -0.81
C THR A 69 -11.64 -13.78 -1.07
N ASN A 70 -12.11 -13.15 -0.01
CA ASN A 70 -12.83 -11.89 -0.12
C ASN A 70 -11.82 -10.74 0.01
N ALA A 71 -11.95 -9.75 -0.86
CA ALA A 71 -11.10 -8.57 -0.85
C ALA A 71 -11.95 -7.30 -0.84
N TYR A 72 -11.58 -6.35 0.01
CA TYR A 72 -12.23 -5.05 0.07
C TYR A 72 -11.23 -3.93 0.38
N ILE A 73 -11.46 -2.76 -0.21
CA ILE A 73 -10.59 -1.59 -0.07
C ILE A 73 -10.58 -1.12 1.40
N CYS A 74 -9.39 -0.81 1.90
CA CYS A 74 -9.21 -0.25 3.23
C CYS A 74 -9.44 1.26 3.17
N GLU A 75 -10.55 1.72 3.73
CA GLU A 75 -10.91 3.14 3.82
C GLU A 75 -9.86 3.98 4.55
N GLN A 76 -9.18 3.39 5.54
CA GLN A 76 -8.16 4.06 6.34
C GLN A 76 -6.89 4.33 5.53
N HIS A 77 -6.37 3.31 4.84
CA HIS A 77 -5.15 3.46 4.04
C HIS A 77 -5.38 4.14 2.70
N THR A 78 -6.59 4.06 2.15
CA THR A 78 -6.92 4.63 0.83
C THR A 78 -7.37 6.08 0.94
N HIS A 79 -8.23 6.40 1.92
CA HIS A 79 -8.88 7.70 2.05
C HIS A 79 -8.63 8.41 3.40
N GLY A 80 -7.91 7.79 4.35
CA GLY A 80 -7.73 8.35 5.69
C GLY A 80 -8.99 8.36 6.55
N ARG A 81 -10.01 7.55 6.20
CA ARG A 81 -11.29 7.47 6.92
C ARG A 81 -11.36 6.24 7.82
N ALA A 82 -12.27 6.24 8.80
CA ALA A 82 -12.48 5.07 9.66
C ALA A 82 -12.83 3.83 8.82
N CYS A 83 -12.22 2.69 9.16
CA CYS A 83 -12.39 1.45 8.41
C CYS A 83 -12.89 0.33 9.34
N GLN A 84 -14.13 -0.12 9.09
CA GLN A 84 -14.78 -1.17 9.86
C GLN A 84 -13.96 -2.46 9.92
N LEU A 85 -13.30 -2.84 8.82
CA LEU A 85 -12.44 -4.03 8.78
C LEU A 85 -11.15 -3.85 9.61
N CYS A 86 -10.58 -2.64 9.66
CA CYS A 86 -9.45 -2.34 10.54
C CYS A 86 -9.86 -2.44 12.01
N GLU A 87 -11.04 -1.93 12.38
CA GLU A 87 -11.59 -2.05 13.74
C GLU A 87 -11.76 -3.51 14.14
N MET A 88 -12.33 -4.34 13.27
CA MET A 88 -12.45 -5.78 13.49
C MET A 88 -11.08 -6.48 13.65
N VAL A 89 -10.05 -6.06 12.91
CA VAL A 89 -8.68 -6.57 13.07
C VAL A 89 -8.13 -6.21 14.46
N MET A 90 -8.32 -4.96 14.88
CA MET A 90 -7.82 -4.47 16.17
C MET A 90 -8.50 -5.17 17.35
N GLU A 91 -9.83 -5.25 17.34
CA GLU A 91 -10.59 -5.99 18.35
C GLU A 91 -10.23 -7.48 18.34
N GLY A 92 -10.03 -8.06 17.15
CA GLY A 92 -9.55 -9.44 16.96
C GLY A 92 -8.29 -9.72 17.72
N ARG A 93 -7.28 -8.87 17.53
CA ARG A 93 -5.98 -9.02 18.19
C ARG A 93 -6.11 -8.89 19.70
N ALA A 94 -6.93 -7.97 20.19
CA ALA A 94 -7.13 -7.79 21.62
C ALA A 94 -7.81 -9.01 22.26
N ARG A 95 -8.86 -9.54 21.61
CA ARG A 95 -9.66 -10.64 22.12
C ARG A 95 -8.95 -11.99 22.09
N HIS A 96 -8.11 -12.22 21.09
CA HIS A 96 -7.38 -13.49 20.92
C HIS A 96 -5.92 -13.41 21.31
N LYS A 97 -5.56 -12.42 22.14
CA LYS A 97 -4.19 -12.25 22.64
C LYS A 97 -3.70 -13.54 23.32
N GLY A 98 -2.53 -14.02 22.89
CA GLY A 98 -1.92 -15.27 23.37
C GLY A 98 -2.29 -16.51 22.55
N ASN A 99 -3.28 -16.43 21.65
CA ASN A 99 -3.57 -17.49 20.69
C ASN A 99 -2.83 -17.23 19.37
N LYS A 100 -1.62 -17.79 19.24
CA LYS A 100 -0.74 -17.59 18.07
C LYS A 100 -1.42 -17.88 16.72
N ALA A 101 -2.21 -18.95 16.63
CA ALA A 101 -2.88 -19.33 15.39
C ALA A 101 -3.93 -18.29 14.96
N MET A 102 -4.66 -17.73 15.94
CA MET A 102 -5.65 -16.70 15.66
C MET A 102 -5.00 -15.34 15.41
N GLU A 103 -3.95 -14.98 16.15
CA GLU A 103 -3.16 -13.78 15.91
C GLU A 103 -2.54 -13.76 14.50
N GLU A 104 -2.05 -14.90 14.02
CA GLU A 104 -1.54 -15.05 12.66
C GLU A 104 -2.68 -14.86 11.63
N ARG A 105 -3.81 -15.55 11.81
CA ARG A 105 -4.99 -15.41 10.95
C ARG A 105 -5.48 -13.97 10.87
N ILE A 106 -5.64 -13.29 12.00
CA ILE A 106 -6.03 -11.87 12.06
C ILE A 106 -4.95 -11.00 11.41
N GLY A 107 -3.68 -11.33 11.63
CA GLY A 107 -2.54 -10.67 11.00
C GLY A 107 -2.58 -10.72 9.47
N GLN A 108 -3.08 -11.82 8.88
CA GLN A 108 -3.25 -11.96 7.44
C GLN A 108 -4.41 -11.12 6.87
N MET A 109 -5.42 -10.80 7.69
CA MET A 109 -6.57 -9.95 7.31
C MET A 109 -6.28 -8.45 7.42
N ARG A 110 -5.17 -8.08 8.07
CA ARG A 110 -4.74 -6.68 8.23
C ARG A 110 -4.38 -6.09 6.88
N ALA A 111 -5.02 -4.98 6.52
CA ALA A 111 -4.58 -4.18 5.38
C ALA A 111 -3.20 -3.57 5.66
N THR A 112 -2.40 -3.46 4.61
CA THR A 112 -1.12 -2.76 4.64
C THR A 112 -1.21 -1.55 3.70
N PRO A 113 -0.52 -0.43 4.00
CA PRO A 113 -0.46 0.70 3.09
C PRO A 113 0.29 0.30 1.81
N ARG A 114 -0.29 0.66 0.68
CA ARG A 114 0.16 0.35 -0.68
C ARG A 114 0.00 1.59 -1.56
N TYR A 115 0.62 1.55 -2.72
CA TYR A 115 0.51 2.59 -3.72
C TYR A 115 0.10 1.98 -5.05
N LEU A 116 -0.87 2.60 -5.71
CA LEU A 116 -1.25 2.28 -7.08
C LEU A 116 -0.48 3.18 -8.03
N VAL A 117 0.08 2.59 -9.07
CA VAL A 117 0.74 3.32 -10.16
C VAL A 117 0.33 2.71 -11.50
N ASN A 118 0.30 3.56 -12.53
CA ASN A 118 0.19 3.09 -13.92
C ASN A 118 1.58 2.73 -14.43
N GLY A 119 1.67 1.62 -15.15
CA GLY A 119 2.93 1.20 -15.73
C GLY A 119 2.86 -0.16 -16.39
N ILE A 120 4.03 -0.73 -16.62
CA ILE A 120 4.19 -2.11 -17.07
C ILE A 120 5.04 -2.86 -16.07
N LEU A 121 4.59 -4.04 -15.67
CA LEU A 121 5.36 -5.00 -14.91
C LEU A 121 5.60 -6.26 -15.74
N SER A 122 6.86 -6.69 -15.82
CA SER A 122 7.26 -7.90 -16.53
C SER A 122 8.37 -8.64 -15.78
N ALA A 123 8.50 -9.94 -16.02
CA ALA A 123 9.70 -10.70 -15.64
C ALA A 123 10.82 -10.58 -16.69
N ARG A 124 10.45 -10.20 -17.92
CA ARG A 124 11.38 -9.95 -19.02
C ARG A 124 11.79 -8.49 -19.03
N GLU A 125 13.03 -8.28 -19.42
CA GLU A 125 13.60 -6.95 -19.51
C GLU A 125 12.94 -6.13 -20.63
N ASP A 126 12.60 -6.77 -21.75
CA ASP A 126 12.05 -6.17 -22.97
C ASP A 126 10.55 -5.83 -22.93
N PHE A 127 9.84 -6.16 -21.84
CA PHE A 127 8.40 -5.96 -21.70
C PHE A 127 7.54 -6.57 -22.83
N ALA A 128 8.07 -7.55 -23.57
CA ALA A 128 7.40 -8.11 -24.74
C ALA A 128 6.09 -8.87 -24.40
N ASP A 129 5.91 -9.24 -23.14
CA ASP A 129 4.72 -9.88 -22.58
C ASP A 129 3.59 -8.89 -22.21
N ALA A 130 3.85 -7.58 -22.27
CA ALA A 130 2.86 -6.58 -21.93
C ALA A 130 2.11 -6.06 -23.15
N GLU A 131 0.79 -6.28 -23.18
CA GLU A 131 -0.07 -5.80 -24.26
C GLU A 131 -0.67 -4.41 -23.98
N LYS A 132 -0.93 -4.10 -22.71
CA LYS A 132 -1.61 -2.87 -22.25
C LYS A 132 -1.02 -2.34 -20.96
N CYS A 133 -1.34 -1.09 -20.61
CA CYS A 133 -0.99 -0.53 -19.31
C CYS A 133 -1.64 -1.36 -18.20
N GLN A 134 -0.84 -1.67 -17.19
CA GLN A 134 -1.25 -2.42 -16.01
C GLN A 134 -1.45 -1.45 -14.84
N LEU A 135 -2.44 -1.75 -14.01
CA LEU A 135 -2.59 -1.10 -12.71
C LEU A 135 -1.76 -1.87 -11.69
N ILE A 136 -0.65 -1.29 -11.24
CA ILE A 136 0.34 -1.98 -10.42
C ILE A 136 0.19 -1.58 -8.97
N GLU A 137 0.09 -2.57 -8.08
CA GLU A 137 0.07 -2.38 -6.63
C GLU A 137 1.50 -2.55 -6.07
N LEU A 138 2.05 -1.49 -5.49
CA LEU A 138 3.39 -1.48 -4.90
C LEU A 138 3.34 -1.47 -3.36
N PRO A 139 4.17 -2.29 -2.68
CA PRO A 139 4.45 -2.13 -1.26
C PRO A 139 4.98 -0.73 -0.94
N SER A 140 4.65 -0.21 0.24
CA SER A 140 5.13 1.12 0.67
C SER A 140 6.65 1.25 0.67
N THR A 141 7.37 0.19 1.08
CA THR A 141 8.85 0.20 1.10
C THR A 141 9.44 0.29 -0.30
N VAL A 142 8.89 -0.47 -1.25
CA VAL A 142 9.33 -0.45 -2.65
C VAL A 142 9.03 0.90 -3.28
N PHE A 143 7.84 1.44 -3.02
CA PHE A 143 7.46 2.74 -3.56
C PHE A 143 8.35 3.87 -3.02
N ASP A 144 8.67 3.84 -1.71
CA ASP A 144 9.60 4.78 -1.08
C ASP A 144 11.00 4.71 -1.70
N ASP A 145 11.55 3.50 -1.89
CA ASP A 145 12.86 3.31 -2.52
C ASP A 145 12.88 3.78 -3.98
N ILE A 146 11.78 3.57 -4.72
CA ILE A 146 11.61 4.14 -6.07
C ILE A 146 11.61 5.67 -5.99
N CYS A 147 10.79 6.28 -5.13
CA CYS A 147 10.73 7.74 -5.00
C CYS A 147 12.08 8.37 -4.64
N LYS A 148 12.85 7.72 -3.76
CA LYS A 148 14.23 8.13 -3.44
C LYS A 148 15.11 8.09 -4.68
N ALA A 149 15.12 6.98 -5.42
CA ALA A 149 15.90 6.85 -6.64
C ALA A 149 15.50 7.88 -7.71
N ILE A 150 14.20 8.18 -7.84
CA ILE A 150 13.70 9.25 -8.74
C ILE A 150 14.25 10.61 -8.30
N THR A 151 14.19 10.91 -7.00
CA THR A 151 14.61 12.20 -6.45
C THR A 151 16.12 12.40 -6.59
N GLU A 152 16.91 11.37 -6.30
CA GLU A 152 18.36 11.37 -6.51
C GLU A 152 18.70 11.59 -7.99
N ASP A 153 18.06 10.85 -8.90
CA ASP A 153 18.35 10.95 -10.33
C ASP A 153 17.92 12.29 -10.95
N ILE A 154 16.89 12.94 -10.41
CA ILE A 154 16.51 14.30 -10.80
C ILE A 154 17.47 15.33 -10.21
N ALA A 155 17.89 15.17 -8.95
CA ALA A 155 18.79 16.10 -8.28
C ALA A 155 20.22 16.08 -8.87
N ASP A 156 20.68 14.91 -9.32
CA ASP A 156 21.99 14.71 -9.94
C ASP A 156 21.99 14.94 -11.47
N ASP A 157 20.91 15.49 -12.04
CA ASP A 157 20.73 15.73 -13.48
C ASP A 157 20.95 14.47 -14.36
N ILE A 158 20.68 13.27 -13.80
CA ILE A 158 20.84 11.98 -14.49
C ILE A 158 19.67 11.72 -15.45
N GLY A 159 18.47 12.17 -15.08
CA GLY A 159 17.27 12.16 -15.92
C GLY A 159 15.98 11.88 -15.15
N ASN A 160 14.83 12.10 -15.79
CA ASN A 160 13.52 11.84 -15.20
C ASN A 160 12.98 10.45 -15.61
N PRO A 161 12.94 9.45 -14.71
CA PRO A 161 12.42 8.10 -14.99
C PRO A 161 10.95 8.05 -15.39
N LEU A 162 10.17 9.06 -14.98
CA LEU A 162 8.75 9.18 -15.32
C LEU A 162 8.53 9.88 -16.65
N SER A 163 9.59 10.30 -17.36
CA SER A 163 9.43 10.93 -18.67
C SER A 163 8.78 9.96 -19.66
N LYS A 164 7.86 10.48 -20.48
CA LYS A 164 7.25 9.71 -21.57
C LYS A 164 8.32 9.26 -22.56
N GLU A 165 9.17 10.18 -22.99
CA GLU A 165 10.11 9.98 -24.09
C GLU A 165 11.45 9.40 -23.63
N GLU A 166 11.94 9.81 -22.45
CA GLU A 166 13.31 9.54 -22.00
C GLU A 166 13.42 8.80 -20.66
N GLY A 167 12.30 8.40 -20.07
CA GLY A 167 12.32 7.72 -18.78
C GLY A 167 12.98 6.35 -18.89
N TYR A 168 13.14 5.67 -17.75
CA TYR A 168 13.75 4.33 -17.67
C TYR A 168 13.01 3.43 -16.68
N ALA A 169 13.31 2.13 -16.74
CA ALA A 169 12.71 1.13 -15.88
C ALA A 169 13.48 0.94 -14.56
N PHE A 170 12.83 0.30 -13.59
CA PHE A 170 13.44 -0.18 -12.36
C PHE A 170 13.46 -1.71 -12.36
N LEU A 171 14.53 -2.29 -11.83
CA LEU A 171 14.61 -3.70 -11.50
C LEU A 171 14.25 -3.85 -10.02
N ILE A 172 13.25 -4.66 -9.72
CA ILE A 172 12.85 -5.03 -8.38
C ILE A 172 13.07 -6.53 -8.20
N LYS A 173 13.99 -6.90 -7.33
CA LYS A 173 14.17 -8.28 -6.89
C LYS A 173 13.36 -8.51 -5.63
N ARG A 174 12.37 -9.40 -5.71
CA ARG A 174 11.58 -9.85 -4.57
C ARG A 174 12.07 -11.21 -4.11
N THR A 175 12.46 -11.32 -2.85
CA THR A 175 12.91 -12.58 -2.24
C THR A 175 12.14 -12.85 -0.95
N GLY A 176 11.98 -14.12 -0.58
CA GLY A 176 11.23 -14.53 0.61
C GLY A 176 9.71 -14.48 0.43
N SER A 177 8.99 -14.86 1.48
CA SER A 177 7.53 -14.91 1.50
C SER A 177 6.98 -14.38 2.83
N GLY A 178 5.73 -13.92 2.81
CA GLY A 178 5.06 -13.41 4.01
C GLY A 178 5.83 -12.26 4.67
N ARG A 179 6.18 -12.43 5.95
CA ARG A 179 6.88 -11.42 6.76
C ARG A 179 8.37 -11.29 6.43
N ASP A 180 8.96 -12.32 5.85
CA ASP A 180 10.39 -12.35 5.47
C ASP A 180 10.63 -11.85 4.04
N THR A 181 9.61 -11.22 3.43
CA THR A 181 9.71 -10.68 2.09
C THR A 181 10.66 -9.48 2.08
N LYS A 182 11.71 -9.55 1.26
CA LYS A 182 12.67 -8.46 1.03
C LYS A 182 12.60 -7.99 -0.41
N TYR A 183 12.87 -6.71 -0.59
CA TYR A 183 12.91 -6.06 -1.89
C TYR A 183 14.27 -5.38 -2.06
N ASP A 184 14.83 -5.50 -3.25
CA ASP A 184 15.99 -4.75 -3.71
C ASP A 184 15.59 -4.03 -5.00
N VAL A 185 15.65 -2.70 -4.98
CA VAL A 185 15.20 -1.81 -6.06
C VAL A 185 16.43 -1.15 -6.67
N SER A 186 16.58 -1.26 -7.99
CA SER A 186 17.70 -0.68 -8.72
C SER A 186 17.23 0.04 -10.00
N PRO A 187 17.54 1.33 -10.20
CA PRO A 187 17.21 2.04 -11.44
C PRO A 187 18.06 1.51 -12.61
N LYS A 188 17.42 1.23 -13.75
CA LYS A 188 18.10 0.75 -14.97
C LYS A 188 18.34 1.90 -15.95
N ARG A 189 19.15 2.88 -15.55
CA ARG A 189 19.39 4.13 -16.31
C ARG A 189 19.92 3.96 -17.74
N LYS A 190 20.60 2.85 -18.03
CA LYS A 190 21.19 2.58 -19.36
C LYS A 190 20.32 1.67 -20.24
N VAL A 191 19.29 1.06 -19.67
CA VAL A 191 18.45 0.07 -20.35
C VAL A 191 17.01 0.55 -20.28
N TYR A 192 16.26 0.49 -21.39
CA TYR A 192 14.87 1.00 -21.46
C TYR A 192 14.72 2.52 -21.33
N LYS A 193 15.73 3.28 -21.80
CA LYS A 193 15.52 4.66 -22.20
C LYS A 193 14.75 4.67 -23.51
N GLY A 194 13.52 5.18 -23.48
CA GLY A 194 12.69 5.23 -24.67
C GLY A 194 11.27 5.66 -24.38
N ASP A 195 10.58 5.92 -25.48
CA ASP A 195 9.21 6.41 -25.51
C ASP A 195 8.22 5.35 -25.01
N ILE A 196 7.24 5.80 -24.23
CA ILE A 196 6.09 4.97 -23.85
C ILE A 196 5.19 4.84 -25.08
N GLU A 197 5.15 3.64 -25.67
CA GLU A 197 4.30 3.36 -26.83
C GLU A 197 2.84 3.77 -26.58
N ASP A 198 2.17 4.29 -27.61
CA ASP A 198 0.80 4.81 -27.52
C ASP A 198 -0.22 3.75 -27.06
N LYS A 199 0.04 2.46 -27.33
CA LYS A 199 -0.81 1.35 -26.84
C LYS A 199 -0.86 1.30 -25.31
N PHE A 200 0.22 1.67 -24.65
CA PHE A 200 0.32 1.76 -23.20
C PHE A 200 -0.18 3.11 -22.69
N TRP A 201 0.21 4.20 -23.35
CA TRP A 201 -0.19 5.55 -22.96
C TRP A 201 -1.72 5.75 -22.96
N ASN A 202 -2.40 5.23 -23.98
CA ASN A 202 -3.84 5.43 -24.13
C ASN A 202 -4.69 4.52 -23.23
N THR A 203 -4.10 3.45 -22.69
CA THR A 203 -4.78 2.46 -21.83
C THR A 203 -4.51 2.65 -20.34
N GLN A 204 -3.93 3.79 -19.94
CA GLN A 204 -3.74 4.13 -18.52
C GLN A 204 -5.06 4.13 -17.75
N HIS A 205 -5.00 3.65 -16.50
CA HIS A 205 -6.16 3.56 -15.61
C HIS A 205 -6.32 4.84 -14.80
N ASP A 206 -7.56 5.22 -14.52
CA ASP A 206 -7.83 6.28 -13.54
C ASP A 206 -7.63 5.72 -12.12
N LEU A 207 -6.50 6.08 -11.51
CA LEU A 207 -6.11 5.62 -10.18
C LEU A 207 -7.10 6.07 -9.10
N ILE A 208 -7.68 7.27 -9.24
CA ILE A 208 -8.61 7.84 -8.27
C ILE A 208 -9.96 7.15 -8.40
N ALA A 209 -10.45 6.96 -9.62
CA ALA A 209 -11.69 6.23 -9.85
C ALA A 209 -11.58 4.78 -9.34
N TYR A 210 -10.43 4.12 -9.52
CA TYR A 210 -10.20 2.79 -8.96
C TYR A 210 -10.21 2.79 -7.43
N ALA A 211 -9.48 3.72 -6.80
CA ALA A 211 -9.43 3.83 -5.35
C ALA A 211 -10.80 4.14 -4.72
N ASN A 212 -11.66 4.88 -5.43
CA ASN A 212 -13.01 5.25 -4.99
C ASN A 212 -14.08 4.18 -5.28
N GLN A 213 -13.71 2.97 -5.70
CA GLN A 213 -14.66 1.89 -5.94
C GLN A 213 -15.27 1.37 -4.64
N ALA A 214 -16.36 2.00 -4.20
CA ALA A 214 -17.15 1.53 -3.07
C ALA A 214 -18.14 0.44 -3.53
N ASP A 215 -17.81 -0.83 -3.25
CA ASP A 215 -18.73 -1.95 -3.44
C ASP A 215 -19.28 -2.41 -2.07
N GLU A 216 -20.44 -1.88 -1.70
CA GLU A 216 -21.12 -2.22 -0.44
C GLU A 216 -21.42 -3.74 -0.33
N THR A 217 -21.66 -4.41 -1.44
CA THR A 217 -21.93 -5.86 -1.44
C THR A 217 -20.68 -6.65 -1.08
N ARG A 218 -19.51 -6.24 -1.60
CA ARG A 218 -18.20 -6.81 -1.21
C ARG A 218 -17.80 -6.44 0.21
N LEU A 219 -18.15 -5.24 0.69
CA LEU A 219 -17.93 -4.88 2.09
C LEU A 219 -18.71 -5.82 3.00
N LEU A 220 -20.03 -5.94 2.80
CA LEU A 220 -20.89 -6.79 3.62
C LEU A 220 -20.48 -8.26 3.60
N SER A 221 -20.07 -8.78 2.44
CA SER A 221 -19.58 -10.16 2.33
C SER A 221 -18.25 -10.37 3.07
N THR A 222 -17.32 -9.40 2.96
CA THR A 222 -16.03 -9.42 3.65
C THR A 222 -16.20 -9.33 5.16
N VAL A 223 -17.04 -8.41 5.63
CA VAL A 223 -17.40 -8.23 7.05
C VAL A 223 -17.99 -9.51 7.63
N ARG A 224 -19.00 -10.11 6.96
CA ARG A 224 -19.61 -11.37 7.43
C ARG A 224 -18.60 -12.50 7.50
N THR A 225 -17.74 -12.62 6.49
CA THR A 225 -16.70 -13.66 6.43
C THR A 225 -15.68 -13.48 7.54
N MET A 226 -15.19 -12.25 7.73
CA MET A 226 -14.23 -11.91 8.76
C MET A 226 -14.82 -12.19 10.15
N GLY A 227 -16.05 -11.74 10.41
CA GLY A 227 -16.73 -11.97 11.69
C GLY A 227 -16.92 -13.44 12.04
N ARG A 228 -17.23 -14.29 11.04
CA ARG A 228 -17.29 -15.75 11.21
C ARG A 228 -15.92 -16.35 11.57
N LEU A 229 -14.84 -15.85 10.98
CA LEU A 229 -13.50 -16.39 11.18
C LEU A 229 -12.86 -15.99 12.51
N ILE A 230 -13.13 -14.77 12.99
CA ILE A 230 -12.49 -14.23 14.20
C ILE A 230 -13.45 -14.14 15.39
N GLY A 231 -14.75 -14.39 15.20
CA GLY A 231 -15.77 -14.36 16.26
C GLY A 231 -16.13 -12.95 16.75
N ILE A 232 -15.95 -11.93 15.91
CA ILE A 232 -16.22 -10.52 16.24
C ILE A 232 -17.32 -9.99 15.34
N ALA A 233 -18.31 -9.35 15.95
CA ALA A 233 -19.32 -8.63 15.21
C ALA A 233 -18.71 -7.36 14.64
N ALA A 234 -19.09 -7.02 13.41
CA ALA A 234 -18.71 -5.74 12.85
C ALA A 234 -19.28 -4.63 13.74
N PRO A 235 -18.51 -3.57 14.03
CA PRO A 235 -19.05 -2.43 14.76
C PRO A 235 -20.24 -1.89 13.97
N THR A 236 -21.35 -1.63 14.69
CA THR A 236 -22.52 -0.98 14.11
C THR A 236 -22.03 0.32 13.53
N ALA A 237 -22.12 0.49 12.21
CA ALA A 237 -21.62 1.69 11.56
C ALA A 237 -22.20 2.91 12.28
N ALA A 238 -21.34 3.70 12.93
CA ALA A 238 -21.64 5.11 13.12
C ALA A 238 -21.65 5.65 11.70
N ALA A 239 -22.83 5.62 11.08
CA ALA A 239 -23.03 6.04 9.71
C ALA A 239 -22.44 7.44 9.59
N SER A 240 -21.27 7.54 8.98
CA SER A 240 -20.74 8.79 8.46
C SER A 240 -21.56 9.09 7.20
N ALA A 241 -22.85 9.33 7.39
CA ALA A 241 -23.65 10.05 6.42
C ALA A 241 -23.10 11.48 6.41
N PRO A 242 -22.92 12.12 5.24
CA PRO A 242 -22.68 13.55 5.22
C PRO A 242 -23.86 14.20 5.94
N ALA A 243 -23.57 15.01 6.95
CA ALA A 243 -24.56 15.80 7.65
C ALA A 243 -25.23 16.75 6.65
N ILE A 244 -26.32 16.29 6.04
CA ILE A 244 -27.30 17.16 5.42
C ILE A 244 -27.88 18.01 6.55
N SER A 245 -27.42 19.25 6.62
CA SER A 245 -27.93 20.27 7.53
C SER A 245 -29.43 20.46 7.27
N SER A 246 -30.27 19.70 7.97
CA SER A 246 -31.72 19.86 7.96
C SER A 246 -32.09 21.04 8.85
N THR A 247 -32.15 22.24 8.25
CA THR A 247 -32.96 23.33 8.80
C THR A 247 -34.43 23.01 8.56
N ALA A 248 -35.08 22.36 9.53
CA ALA A 248 -36.53 22.32 9.62
C ALA A 248 -36.94 22.27 11.10
N LYS A 249 -37.21 23.45 11.66
CA LYS A 249 -38.01 23.60 12.88
C LYS A 249 -39.50 23.54 12.51
N THR A 250 -40.28 23.06 13.48
CA THR A 250 -41.75 22.92 13.57
C THR A 250 -42.29 21.72 12.78
N SER A 251 -43.05 20.78 13.35
CA SER A 251 -44.13 20.94 14.33
C SER A 251 -44.36 19.62 15.07
N ALA A 252 -44.53 19.68 16.40
CA ALA A 252 -44.98 18.56 17.19
C ALA A 252 -46.48 18.31 16.92
N ALA A 253 -46.79 17.18 16.27
CA ALA A 253 -48.14 16.64 16.19
C ALA A 253 -48.24 15.46 17.16
N ALA A 254 -49.27 15.53 18.00
CA ALA A 254 -49.54 14.66 19.13
C ALA A 254 -49.71 13.18 18.76
N LEU A 255 -49.09 12.30 19.54
CA LEU A 255 -49.54 10.93 19.77
C LEU A 255 -50.21 10.89 21.15
N PRO A 256 -51.45 10.38 21.27
CA PRO A 256 -52.16 10.30 22.54
C PRO A 256 -51.70 9.06 23.32
N GLY A 257 -51.29 9.22 24.57
CA GLY A 257 -51.07 8.09 25.46
C GLY A 257 -50.23 8.41 26.69
N PHE A 258 -50.90 8.39 27.84
CA PHE A 258 -50.37 8.35 29.21
C PHE A 258 -49.85 9.65 29.85
N GLY A 259 -50.67 10.16 30.79
CA GLY A 259 -50.22 10.42 32.16
C GLY A 259 -49.59 11.78 32.45
N SER A 260 -50.44 12.73 32.83
CA SER A 260 -50.07 13.95 33.56
C SER A 260 -49.34 13.64 34.87
N VAL A 261 -48.20 14.29 35.12
CA VAL A 261 -47.83 14.76 36.46
C VAL A 261 -47.15 16.13 36.36
N THR A 262 -47.69 17.01 37.17
CA THR A 262 -47.43 18.42 37.46
C THR A 262 -46.02 18.74 37.95
N GLY A 263 -45.53 19.95 37.70
CA GLY A 263 -44.45 20.51 38.53
C GLY A 263 -43.73 21.76 38.03
N HIS A 264 -44.31 22.91 38.37
CA HIS A 264 -43.66 24.20 38.67
C HIS A 264 -42.98 25.08 37.61
N THR A 265 -43.31 26.35 37.81
CA THR A 265 -43.13 27.59 37.08
C THR A 265 -41.85 28.33 37.47
N GLU A 266 -41.60 29.42 36.73
CA GLU A 266 -40.66 30.53 37.01
C GLU A 266 -39.23 30.27 36.51
N GLY A 267 -38.62 31.00 35.58
CA GLY A 267 -38.85 32.36 35.11
C GLY A 267 -37.70 33.25 35.59
N ALA A 268 -36.70 33.54 34.74
CA ALA A 268 -35.92 34.79 34.73
C ALA A 268 -34.76 34.76 33.72
N THR A 269 -34.94 35.53 32.65
CA THR A 269 -34.01 36.49 32.02
C THR A 269 -32.49 36.27 31.99
N ALA A 270 -31.99 36.39 30.76
CA ALA A 270 -30.60 36.51 30.33
C ALA A 270 -29.77 37.58 31.05
N VAL A 271 -28.48 37.27 31.28
CA VAL A 271 -27.37 38.24 31.20
C VAL A 271 -26.14 37.51 30.65
N ALA A 272 -25.67 37.95 29.49
CA ALA A 272 -24.34 37.63 28.99
C ALA A 272 -23.31 38.44 29.78
N THR A 273 -22.33 37.77 30.37
CA THR A 273 -21.09 38.44 30.79
C THR A 273 -19.92 37.49 30.58
N ALA A 274 -18.96 37.94 29.78
CA ALA A 274 -17.67 37.29 29.61
C ALA A 274 -16.87 37.36 30.91
N HIS A 275 -16.34 36.23 31.35
CA HIS A 275 -15.25 36.15 32.31
C HIS A 275 -14.36 34.95 31.97
N THR A 276 -13.13 35.24 31.55
CA THR A 276 -11.96 34.39 31.78
C THR A 276 -11.59 34.51 33.27
N PRO A 277 -11.24 33.41 33.96
CA PRO A 277 -9.83 33.23 34.32
C PRO A 277 -9.33 31.77 34.22
N ALA A 278 -8.01 31.63 34.33
CA ALA A 278 -7.20 30.41 34.19
C ALA A 278 -7.45 29.31 35.24
N SER A 279 -7.24 28.04 34.85
CA SER A 279 -6.20 27.14 35.40
C SER A 279 -6.51 25.65 35.12
N GLU A 280 -5.47 24.96 34.62
CA GLU A 280 -5.16 23.52 34.65
C GLU A 280 -6.06 22.50 33.92
N PRO A 281 -5.42 21.60 33.16
CA PRO A 281 -5.75 20.19 33.26
C PRO A 281 -4.52 19.35 33.65
N THR A 282 -4.53 18.81 34.86
CA THR A 282 -3.78 17.59 35.18
C THR A 282 -4.44 16.42 34.45
N SER A 283 -3.76 15.88 33.43
CA SER A 283 -4.14 14.66 32.74
C SER A 283 -2.96 13.70 32.79
N LEU A 284 -3.12 12.62 33.55
CA LEU A 284 -2.13 11.57 33.88
C LEU A 284 -1.70 10.69 32.68
N VAL A 285 -1.72 11.23 31.46
CA VAL A 285 -1.32 10.49 30.24
C VAL A 285 -0.07 11.05 29.56
N ASP A 286 0.43 12.21 30.01
CA ASP A 286 1.63 12.83 29.41
C ASP A 286 2.93 12.60 30.21
N GLU A 287 2.86 12.01 31.42
CA GLU A 287 4.06 11.75 32.25
C GLU A 287 4.72 10.38 31.99
N GLU A 288 4.06 9.46 31.28
CA GLU A 288 4.60 8.14 30.92
C GLU A 288 5.32 8.14 29.56
N ILE A 289 4.94 9.06 28.66
CA ILE A 289 5.57 9.20 27.33
C ILE A 289 6.93 9.92 27.44
N LEU A 290 7.11 10.81 28.43
CA LEU A 290 8.40 11.49 28.66
C LEU A 290 9.45 10.61 29.35
N ARG A 291 9.06 9.58 30.12
CA ARG A 291 10.02 8.64 30.75
C ARG A 291 10.56 7.55 29.81
N ALA A 292 9.98 7.39 28.62
CA ALA A 292 10.48 6.47 27.60
C ALA A 292 11.44 7.13 26.59
N VAL A 293 11.60 8.46 26.66
CA VAL A 293 12.46 9.25 25.76
C VAL A 293 13.76 9.71 26.47
N GLU A 294 13.83 9.67 27.80
CA GLU A 294 15.02 10.06 28.61
C GLU A 294 15.98 8.91 28.98
N THR A 295 16.06 7.84 28.18
CA THR A 295 17.22 6.93 28.25
C THR A 295 18.09 7.08 27.01
N GLU A 296 18.76 8.23 26.93
CA GLU A 296 19.85 8.51 26.02
C GLU A 296 21.01 7.51 26.24
N PHE A 297 21.37 6.77 25.19
CA PHE A 297 22.68 6.15 25.09
C PHE A 297 23.68 7.19 24.61
N LYS A 298 24.48 7.74 25.54
CA LYS A 298 25.60 8.64 25.25
C LYS A 298 26.87 7.84 24.97
N PRO A 299 27.57 8.08 23.84
CA PRO A 299 28.88 7.49 23.61
C PRO A 299 29.96 8.34 24.30
N GLU A 300 30.77 7.72 25.17
CA GLU A 300 32.02 8.32 25.66
C GLU A 300 33.22 7.63 25.01
N ALA A 301 34.11 8.47 24.46
CA ALA A 301 35.43 8.08 23.99
C ALA A 301 36.45 8.13 25.14
N SER A 302 37.20 7.02 25.31
CA SER A 302 38.65 6.83 25.60
C SER A 302 39.43 7.87 26.45
N PRO A 303 40.40 7.46 27.31
CA PRO A 303 41.74 7.07 26.80
C PRO A 303 42.59 6.08 27.65
N ALA A 304 43.76 5.75 27.07
CA ALA A 304 44.99 5.12 27.60
C ALA A 304 45.12 3.59 27.36
N ALA A 305 45.78 3.14 26.29
CA ALA A 305 47.23 3.10 26.06
C ALA A 305 47.98 2.02 26.87
N VAL A 306 48.28 0.90 26.21
CA VAL A 306 49.59 0.24 26.33
C VAL A 306 50.04 -0.15 24.92
N ALA A 307 51.13 0.48 24.51
CA ALA A 307 51.87 0.22 23.30
C ALA A 307 52.87 -0.92 23.52
N VAL A 308 53.05 -1.79 22.52
CA VAL A 308 54.38 -2.33 22.16
C VAL A 308 54.46 -2.39 20.64
N SER A 309 55.37 -1.58 20.10
CA SER A 309 55.87 -1.57 18.73
C SER A 309 56.92 -2.65 18.49
N VAL A 310 57.01 -3.18 17.26
CA VAL A 310 58.26 -3.33 16.46
C VAL A 310 57.79 -3.36 14.97
N LYS A 311 57.92 -2.27 14.20
CA LYS A 311 59.02 -1.88 13.28
C LYS A 311 59.46 -2.99 12.28
N GLU A 312 59.25 -2.86 10.97
CA GLU A 312 59.82 -1.91 9.97
C GLU A 312 60.96 -2.58 9.16
N SER A 313 60.91 -2.43 7.83
CA SER A 313 61.98 -2.40 6.78
C SER A 313 61.52 -3.16 5.51
N GLU A 314 61.21 -2.43 4.42
CA GLU A 314 62.10 -2.11 3.25
C GLU A 314 62.25 -3.31 2.29
N ALA A 315 62.30 -3.21 0.95
CA ALA A 315 62.41 -2.12 -0.01
C ALA A 315 62.10 -2.67 -1.44
N VAL A 316 61.64 -1.78 -2.32
CA VAL A 316 62.04 -1.54 -3.73
C VAL A 316 62.46 -2.74 -4.62
N ALA A 317 61.79 -2.93 -5.76
CA ALA A 317 62.39 -2.80 -7.11
C ALA A 317 61.44 -3.22 -8.24
N ALA A 318 61.58 -2.51 -9.36
CA ALA A 318 60.82 -2.63 -10.59
C ALA A 318 61.32 -3.75 -11.52
N THR A 319 60.56 -3.93 -12.61
CA THR A 319 60.92 -4.51 -13.93
C THR A 319 60.80 -6.03 -14.09
N SER A 320 59.83 -6.47 -14.92
CA SER A 320 60.12 -7.12 -16.21
C SER A 320 58.84 -7.59 -16.91
N VAL A 321 58.67 -7.10 -18.15
CA VAL A 321 57.81 -7.71 -19.19
C VAL A 321 58.56 -8.92 -19.75
N ALA A 322 57.88 -10.07 -19.93
CA ALA A 322 57.90 -10.93 -21.12
C ALA A 322 57.59 -12.42 -20.83
N ALA A 323 56.48 -12.88 -21.43
CA ALA A 323 56.29 -14.09 -22.25
C ALA A 323 56.58 -15.53 -21.75
N ALA A 324 55.67 -16.42 -22.22
CA ALA A 324 55.60 -17.89 -22.16
C ALA A 324 55.05 -18.46 -20.83
N SER A 325 54.11 -19.41 -20.80
CA SER A 325 53.71 -20.45 -21.75
C SER A 325 52.30 -20.98 -21.44
N ALA A 326 51.68 -21.58 -22.47
CA ALA A 326 50.39 -22.25 -22.47
C ALA A 326 50.22 -23.35 -21.41
N THR A 327 48.99 -23.48 -20.91
CA THR A 327 48.37 -24.72 -20.40
C THR A 327 46.87 -24.69 -20.71
N GLU A 328 46.53 -25.01 -21.96
CA GLU A 328 45.39 -25.89 -22.29
C GLU A 328 45.93 -27.30 -21.99
N ASP A 329 45.24 -28.27 -21.40
CA ASP A 329 43.90 -28.80 -21.62
C ASP A 329 43.64 -29.84 -20.50
N GLU A 330 42.55 -30.62 -20.55
CA GLU A 330 42.34 -31.98 -19.95
C GLU A 330 40.96 -32.15 -19.27
N GLY A 331 40.02 -31.20 -19.42
CA GLY A 331 38.71 -31.29 -18.73
C GLY A 331 37.46 -31.19 -19.61
N LEU A 332 37.58 -30.72 -20.86
CA LEU A 332 36.41 -30.34 -21.67
C LEU A 332 36.17 -31.27 -22.87
N ASP A 333 37.20 -31.95 -23.36
CA ASP A 333 37.07 -32.88 -24.50
C ASP A 333 36.47 -34.25 -24.11
N ASP A 334 36.53 -34.65 -22.84
CA ASP A 334 35.88 -35.88 -22.36
C ASP A 334 34.36 -35.72 -22.19
N LEU A 335 33.87 -34.52 -21.88
CA LEU A 335 32.43 -34.25 -21.74
C LEU A 335 31.70 -34.15 -23.09
N LEU A 336 32.40 -33.75 -24.14
CA LEU A 336 31.85 -33.70 -25.50
C LEU A 336 31.73 -35.08 -26.15
N ARG A 337 32.55 -36.05 -25.75
CA ARG A 337 32.44 -37.45 -26.21
C ARG A 337 31.27 -38.21 -25.57
N GLU A 338 30.85 -37.84 -24.36
CA GLU A 338 29.74 -38.52 -23.68
C GLU A 338 28.37 -38.08 -24.23
N LEU A 339 28.27 -36.86 -24.77
CA LEU A 339 27.05 -36.30 -25.37
C LEU A 339 26.75 -36.79 -26.81
N ASP A 340 27.76 -37.24 -27.56
CA ASP A 340 27.58 -37.84 -28.90
C ASP A 340 27.23 -39.34 -28.86
N SER A 341 27.10 -39.93 -27.66
CA SER A 341 26.77 -41.35 -27.46
C SER A 341 25.38 -41.62 -26.86
N LEU A 342 24.53 -40.59 -26.77
CA LEU A 342 23.16 -40.66 -26.23
C LEU A 342 22.07 -40.48 -27.28
#